data_AF-A0A2H0CHM3-F1
#
_entry.id   AF-A0A2H0CHM3-F1
#
_cell.length_a   1.000
_cell.length_b   1.000
_cell.length_c   1.000
_cell.angle_alpha   90.00
_cell.angle_beta   90.00
_cell.angle_gamma   90.00
#
_symmetry.space_group_name_H-M   'P 1'
#
loop_
_entity.id
_entity.type
_entity.pdbx_description
1 polymer ?
#
loop_
_entity_poly.entity_id
_entity_poly.type
_entity_poly.pdbx_seq_one_letter_code
_entity_poly.pdbx_strand_id
1 'polypeptide(L)'
;MERLGGSPVEDAIKLLNTSRKDTNLRLAQRGLELARISGGKVLLKNKETGEIKQTFEIETLDNPNDERFGEAYTLLAEEFGTNVLEPKSIMQEQMQGLRYGFPIETGMHAVLLTISKNIEVKKDNGELKIHKEIIGVADIAVIPLQDEHAKFNKECVLGQLYIATKTSKNPKENYRQYGFGRELMISGYEYAKNEAHSRCLQLIGAVGECTYTSRAFWEKVGWKRIYVQKNNDQSKNWKEIQYIQPPLAFNIDTGEIEEGSGDEPEHLMVELFGKDSNKNPKINEKLINIVNGIYKSSNYIPPEAFGLVSEDGQLKSLNQNANLEITEKLIKTYKRHTEAIIPHLQNFSEQLRDMNVRFLTKAEIEAEKLVVEDYITPAEADDITGKDSNNDTNRSI
;
A
#
# COMPACT_ATOMS: atom_id res chain seq x y z
N MET A 1 -33.23 8.30 -20.18
CA MET A 1 -32.78 7.19 -19.32
C MET A 1 -31.43 7.60 -18.72
N GLU A 2 -31.46 8.25 -17.56
CA GLU A 2 -30.26 8.50 -16.78
C GLU A 2 -29.78 7.16 -16.24
N ARG A 3 -28.62 6.68 -16.71
CA ARG A 3 -27.96 5.54 -16.07
C ARG A 3 -27.42 6.04 -14.75
N LEU A 4 -27.90 5.46 -13.64
CA LEU A 4 -27.31 5.60 -12.31
C LEU A 4 -25.79 5.39 -12.43
N GLY A 5 -25.04 6.48 -12.32
CA GLY A 5 -23.58 6.45 -12.35
C GLY A 5 -23.10 5.77 -11.07
N GLY A 6 -22.66 4.52 -11.17
CA GLY A 6 -21.97 3.84 -10.07
C GLY A 6 -20.76 4.64 -9.64
N SER A 7 -20.41 4.54 -8.36
CA SER A 7 -19.20 5.18 -7.82
C SER A 7 -17.97 4.65 -8.57
N PRO A 8 -16.98 5.47 -8.94
CA PRO A 8 -15.73 5.01 -9.58
C PRO A 8 -15.03 3.85 -8.86
N VAL A 9 -15.12 3.80 -7.53
CA VAL A 9 -14.64 2.69 -6.68
C VAL A 9 -15.42 1.38 -6.92
N GLU A 10 -16.72 1.46 -7.21
CA GLU A 10 -17.55 0.28 -7.50
C GLU A 10 -17.15 -0.37 -8.84
N ASP A 11 -16.70 0.43 -9.82
CA ASP A 11 -16.16 -0.09 -11.07
C ASP A 11 -14.84 -0.86 -10.81
N ALA A 12 -13.96 -0.36 -9.94
CA ALA A 12 -12.75 -1.05 -9.50
C ALA A 12 -13.07 -2.36 -8.75
N ILE A 13 -13.99 -2.32 -7.77
CA ILE A 13 -14.48 -3.52 -7.06
C ILE A 13 -15.10 -4.52 -8.06
N LYS A 14 -15.82 -4.06 -9.08
CA LYS A 14 -16.41 -4.91 -10.11
C LYS A 14 -15.34 -5.55 -11.01
N LEU A 15 -14.25 -4.86 -11.31
CA LEU A 15 -13.10 -5.42 -12.01
C LEU A 15 -12.45 -6.53 -11.20
N LEU A 16 -12.20 -6.30 -9.90
CA LEU A 16 -11.70 -7.33 -8.97
C LEU A 16 -12.62 -8.55 -8.91
N ASN A 17 -13.93 -8.32 -8.90
CA ASN A 17 -14.92 -9.40 -8.96
C ASN A 17 -14.90 -10.15 -10.29
N THR A 18 -14.51 -9.51 -11.39
CA THR A 18 -14.36 -10.16 -12.70
C THR A 18 -13.07 -10.98 -12.77
N SER A 19 -11.98 -10.50 -12.16
CA SER A 19 -10.72 -11.25 -12.04
C SER A 19 -10.82 -12.47 -11.10
N ARG A 20 -11.90 -12.59 -10.31
CA ARG A 20 -12.19 -13.79 -9.49
C ARG A 20 -12.32 -15.06 -10.32
N LYS A 21 -12.57 -14.98 -11.63
CA LYS A 21 -12.77 -16.15 -12.50
C LYS A 21 -11.66 -17.19 -12.39
N ASP A 22 -10.39 -16.80 -12.39
CA ASP A 22 -9.27 -17.76 -12.35
C ASP A 22 -9.18 -18.47 -11.00
N THR A 23 -9.42 -17.74 -9.91
CA THR A 23 -9.42 -18.33 -8.56
C THR A 23 -10.64 -19.22 -8.36
N ASN A 24 -11.82 -18.78 -8.81
CA ASN A 24 -13.03 -19.58 -8.78
C ASN A 24 -12.91 -20.83 -9.64
N LEU A 25 -12.18 -20.79 -10.77
CA LEU A 25 -11.90 -21.97 -11.57
C LEU A 25 -11.03 -22.97 -10.81
N ARG A 26 -9.95 -22.52 -10.15
CA ARG A 26 -9.10 -23.37 -9.32
C ARG A 26 -9.85 -23.96 -8.11
N LEU A 27 -10.71 -23.17 -7.47
CA LEU A 27 -11.54 -23.65 -6.37
C LEU A 27 -12.60 -24.65 -6.87
N ALA A 28 -13.22 -24.37 -8.01
CA ALA A 28 -14.20 -25.26 -8.63
C ALA A 28 -13.59 -26.63 -8.99
N GLN A 29 -12.35 -26.68 -9.46
CA GLN A 29 -11.62 -27.94 -9.70
C GLN A 29 -11.44 -28.77 -8.42
N ARG A 30 -11.57 -28.16 -7.25
CA ARG A 30 -11.51 -28.80 -5.94
C ARG A 30 -12.89 -28.99 -5.29
N GLY A 31 -13.96 -28.74 -6.03
CA GLY A 31 -15.33 -28.78 -5.51
C GLY A 31 -15.63 -27.67 -4.49
N LEU A 32 -14.89 -26.56 -4.52
CA LEU A 32 -15.03 -25.44 -3.58
C LEU A 32 -15.51 -24.17 -4.28
N GLU A 33 -16.13 -23.29 -3.50
CA GLU A 33 -16.53 -21.95 -3.89
C GLU A 33 -16.26 -20.97 -2.75
N LEU A 34 -15.76 -19.77 -3.08
CA LEU A 34 -15.63 -18.68 -2.13
C LEU A 34 -16.74 -17.64 -2.38
N ALA A 35 -17.49 -17.31 -1.34
CA ALA A 35 -18.58 -16.34 -1.42
C ALA A 35 -18.43 -15.27 -0.34
N ARG A 36 -18.32 -14.00 -0.76
CA ARG A 36 -18.41 -12.84 0.14
C ARG A 36 -19.88 -12.56 0.42
N ILE A 37 -20.23 -12.40 1.69
CA ILE A 37 -21.55 -11.96 2.15
C ILE A 37 -21.41 -10.58 2.82
N SER A 38 -22.53 -9.90 3.04
CA SER A 38 -22.55 -8.59 3.70
C SER A 38 -21.89 -8.62 5.08
N GLY A 39 -21.24 -7.53 5.47
CA GLY A 39 -20.66 -7.36 6.81
C GLY A 39 -19.30 -8.03 6.99
N GLY A 40 -18.44 -8.02 5.96
CA GLY A 40 -17.05 -8.48 6.06
C GLY A 40 -16.88 -9.99 6.14
N LYS A 41 -17.93 -10.80 5.94
CA LYS A 41 -17.83 -12.26 6.04
C LYS A 41 -17.53 -12.91 4.69
N VAL A 42 -16.63 -13.89 4.71
CA VAL A 42 -16.27 -14.69 3.55
C VAL A 42 -16.51 -16.16 3.87
N LEU A 43 -17.24 -16.85 3.02
CA LEU A 43 -17.64 -18.24 3.19
C LEU A 43 -16.88 -19.12 2.19
N LEU A 44 -16.21 -20.16 2.70
CA LEU A 44 -15.72 -21.26 1.87
C LEU A 44 -16.77 -22.37 1.90
N LYS A 45 -17.32 -22.70 0.73
CA LYS A 45 -18.41 -23.67 0.58
C LYS A 45 -18.00 -24.83 -0.31
N ASN A 46 -18.64 -25.98 -0.12
CA ASN A 46 -18.70 -27.01 -1.14
C ASN A 46 -19.57 -26.50 -2.30
N LYS A 47 -19.04 -26.56 -3.52
CA LYS A 47 -19.69 -26.04 -4.72
C LYS A 47 -20.93 -26.83 -5.13
N GLU A 48 -20.95 -28.14 -4.90
CA GLU A 48 -22.05 -29.02 -5.31
C GLU A 48 -23.18 -29.03 -4.29
N THR A 49 -22.85 -29.09 -3.00
CA THR A 49 -23.84 -29.22 -1.92
C THR A 49 -24.25 -27.87 -1.31
N GLY A 50 -23.47 -26.81 -1.52
CA GLY A 50 -23.64 -25.52 -0.86
C GLY A 50 -23.26 -25.50 0.63
N GLU A 51 -22.80 -26.63 1.18
CA GLU A 51 -22.39 -26.77 2.58
C GLU A 51 -21.25 -25.81 2.92
N ILE A 52 -21.41 -25.03 3.99
CA ILE A 52 -20.36 -24.12 4.49
C ILE A 52 -19.29 -24.95 5.18
N LYS A 53 -18.07 -24.95 4.63
CA LYS A 53 -16.90 -25.62 5.22
C LYS A 53 -16.22 -24.73 6.26
N GLN A 54 -16.12 -23.44 5.99
CA GLN A 54 -15.49 -22.49 6.89
C GLN A 54 -16.09 -21.09 6.68
N THR A 55 -16.24 -20.35 7.78
CA THR A 55 -16.52 -18.91 7.77
C THR A 55 -15.27 -18.16 8.19
N PHE A 56 -14.99 -17.10 7.46
CA PHE A 56 -13.94 -16.13 7.74
C PHE A 56 -14.56 -14.76 7.96
N GLU A 57 -13.92 -13.95 8.80
CA GLU A 57 -14.34 -12.58 9.11
C GLU A 57 -13.22 -11.62 8.74
N ILE A 58 -13.55 -10.57 7.99
CA ILE A 58 -12.66 -9.46 7.70
C ILE A 58 -13.00 -8.32 8.65
N GLU A 59 -12.01 -7.86 9.39
CA GLU A 59 -12.14 -6.83 10.42
C GLU A 59 -11.04 -5.78 10.25
N THR A 60 -11.37 -4.54 10.60
CA THR A 60 -10.36 -3.48 10.76
C THR A 60 -9.78 -3.56 12.17
N LEU A 61 -8.46 -3.57 12.24
CA LEU A 61 -7.68 -3.42 13.46
C LEU A 61 -7.03 -2.03 13.37
N ASP A 62 -7.64 -1.07 14.06
CA ASP A 62 -7.25 0.34 14.12
C ASP A 62 -6.63 0.72 15.47
N ASN A 63 -6.71 -0.17 16.46
CA ASN A 63 -6.08 0.00 17.76
C ASN A 63 -4.74 -0.77 17.83
N PRO A 64 -3.58 -0.08 17.92
CA PRO A 64 -2.26 -0.73 18.00
C PRO A 64 -2.01 -1.50 19.31
N ASN A 65 -2.88 -1.31 20.32
CA ASN A 65 -2.85 -2.04 21.58
C ASN A 65 -3.79 -3.26 21.60
N ASP A 66 -4.49 -3.54 20.49
CA ASP A 66 -5.26 -4.77 20.34
C ASP A 66 -4.34 -6.00 20.47
N GLU A 67 -4.73 -6.99 21.26
CA GLU A 67 -3.92 -8.21 21.49
C GLU A 67 -3.58 -8.95 20.20
N ARG A 68 -4.41 -8.78 19.16
CA ARG A 68 -4.24 -9.39 17.84
C ARG A 68 -3.20 -8.68 16.97
N PHE A 69 -2.81 -7.44 17.31
CA PHE A 69 -1.78 -6.71 16.55
C PHE A 69 -0.47 -7.50 16.48
N GLY A 70 -0.08 -8.16 17.58
CA GLY A 70 1.11 -8.99 17.61
C GLY A 70 1.06 -10.15 16.61
N GLU A 71 -0.09 -10.82 16.50
CA GLU A 71 -0.30 -11.91 15.55
C GLU A 71 -0.31 -11.41 14.11
N ALA A 72 -0.96 -10.27 13.84
CA ALA A 72 -0.95 -9.65 12.52
C ALA A 72 0.47 -9.27 12.06
N TYR A 73 1.26 -8.65 12.95
CA TYR A 73 2.65 -8.30 12.68
C TYR A 73 3.51 -9.56 12.45
N THR A 74 3.34 -10.60 13.27
CA THR A 74 4.07 -11.86 13.07
C THR A 74 3.79 -12.44 11.69
N LEU A 75 2.54 -12.43 11.22
CA LEU A 75 2.23 -12.91 9.87
C LEU A 75 2.93 -12.08 8.78
N LEU A 76 2.97 -10.75 8.91
CA LEU A 76 3.71 -9.90 7.97
C LEU A 76 5.21 -10.23 8.00
N ALA A 77 5.80 -10.36 9.19
CA ALA A 77 7.22 -10.65 9.36
C ALA A 77 7.61 -12.04 8.82
N GLU A 78 6.73 -13.03 8.95
CA GLU A 78 6.94 -14.38 8.38
C GLU A 78 6.95 -14.36 6.84
N GLU A 79 6.15 -13.49 6.24
CA GLU A 79 5.94 -13.46 4.78
C GLU A 79 6.93 -12.52 4.07
N PHE A 80 7.29 -11.38 4.67
CA PHE A 80 8.21 -10.39 4.08
C PHE A 80 9.62 -10.43 4.65
N GLY A 81 9.81 -10.97 5.86
CA GLY A 81 11.05 -10.87 6.61
C GLY A 81 11.21 -9.53 7.33
N THR A 82 11.91 -9.54 8.47
CA THR A 82 12.12 -8.34 9.31
C THR A 82 13.13 -7.35 8.73
N ASN A 83 13.78 -7.70 7.63
CA ASN A 83 14.68 -6.82 6.88
C ASN A 83 13.95 -5.98 5.82
N VAL A 84 12.71 -6.34 5.49
CA VAL A 84 11.85 -5.62 4.53
C VAL A 84 10.69 -4.92 5.25
N LEU A 85 10.15 -5.56 6.29
CA LEU A 85 9.08 -4.99 7.11
C LEU A 85 9.64 -3.99 8.13
N GLU A 86 8.95 -2.87 8.34
CA GLU A 86 9.33 -1.92 9.38
C GLU A 86 9.28 -2.57 10.78
N PRO A 87 10.12 -2.11 11.73
CA PRO A 87 10.05 -2.61 13.10
C PRO A 87 8.65 -2.43 13.70
N LYS A 88 8.21 -3.41 14.49
CA LYS A 88 6.90 -3.42 15.15
C LYS A 88 6.51 -2.11 15.83
N SER A 89 7.45 -1.46 16.51
CA SER A 89 7.20 -0.17 17.16
C SER A 89 6.86 0.95 16.18
N ILE A 90 7.50 0.96 15.00
CA ILE A 90 7.23 1.94 13.94
C ILE A 90 5.83 1.73 13.37
N MET A 91 5.43 0.49 13.08
CA MET A 91 4.07 0.20 12.63
C MET A 91 3.01 0.60 13.67
N GLN A 92 3.28 0.41 14.96
CA GLN A 92 2.38 0.89 16.02
C GLN A 92 2.25 2.41 16.01
N GLU A 93 3.36 3.13 15.86
CA GLU A 93 3.36 4.59 15.78
C GLU A 93 2.65 5.10 14.51
N GLN A 94 2.77 4.41 13.38
CA GLN A 94 2.01 4.68 12.14
C GLN A 94 0.50 4.47 12.37
N MET A 95 0.09 3.40 13.05
CA MET A 95 -1.32 3.20 13.42
C MET A 95 -1.86 4.26 14.39
N GLN A 96 -0.98 4.92 15.15
CA GLN A 96 -1.34 6.06 16.02
C GLN A 96 -1.32 7.41 15.28
N GLY A 97 -0.88 7.43 14.02
CA GLY A 97 -0.72 8.65 13.24
C GLY A 97 0.52 9.48 13.58
N LEU A 98 1.49 8.92 14.32
CA LEU A 98 2.65 9.66 14.85
C LEU A 98 3.83 9.76 13.88
N ARG A 99 3.86 8.91 12.85
CA ARG A 99 4.99 8.74 11.91
C ARG A 99 4.75 9.34 10.53
N TYR A 100 3.78 10.24 10.42
CA TYR A 100 3.43 10.86 9.15
C TYR A 100 3.94 12.28 9.05
N GLY A 101 4.45 12.66 7.88
CA GLY A 101 4.78 14.05 7.51
C GLY A 101 3.55 14.95 7.31
N PHE A 102 2.40 14.54 7.86
CA PHE A 102 1.14 15.26 7.85
C PHE A 102 0.84 15.76 9.26
N PRO A 103 0.18 16.93 9.41
CA PRO A 103 -0.31 17.38 10.71
C PRO A 103 -1.20 16.32 11.36
N ILE A 104 -1.10 16.14 12.68
CA ILE A 104 -1.88 15.14 13.43
C ILE A 104 -3.38 15.33 13.23
N GLU A 105 -3.85 16.56 13.04
CA GLU A 105 -5.27 16.90 12.83
C GLU A 105 -5.84 16.36 11.51
N THR A 106 -4.98 15.94 10.58
CA THR A 106 -5.42 15.22 9.37
C THR A 106 -6.04 13.87 9.69
N GLY A 107 -5.78 13.35 10.90
CA GLY A 107 -6.23 12.05 11.35
C GLY A 107 -5.69 10.91 10.49
N MET A 108 -4.59 11.13 9.77
CA MET A 108 -3.96 10.09 8.98
C MET A 108 -3.37 9.02 9.90
N HIS A 109 -3.76 7.77 9.68
CA HIS A 109 -3.22 6.60 10.36
C HIS A 109 -3.28 5.38 9.44
N ALA A 110 -2.33 4.46 9.63
CA ALA A 110 -2.41 3.13 9.06
C ALA A 110 -3.45 2.29 9.82
N VAL A 111 -4.09 1.36 9.14
CA VAL A 111 -4.91 0.32 9.77
C VAL A 111 -4.56 -1.03 9.16
N LEU A 112 -4.72 -2.08 9.97
CA LEU A 112 -4.58 -3.45 9.49
C LEU A 112 -5.97 -4.01 9.20
N LEU A 113 -6.24 -4.39 7.96
CA LEU A 113 -7.37 -5.26 7.65
C LEU A 113 -6.95 -6.70 7.87
N THR A 114 -7.61 -7.38 8.80
CA THR A 114 -7.33 -8.79 9.10
C THR A 114 -8.43 -9.66 8.56
N ILE A 115 -8.08 -10.81 7.98
CA ILE A 115 -9.01 -11.91 7.73
C ILE A 115 -8.70 -13.05 8.68
N SER A 116 -9.70 -13.46 9.46
CA SER A 116 -9.55 -14.45 10.52
C SER A 116 -10.54 -15.59 10.38
N LYS A 117 -10.21 -16.74 10.95
CA LYS A 117 -11.17 -17.85 11.17
C LYS A 117 -11.37 -18.06 12.67
N ASN A 118 -12.58 -18.50 13.02
CA ASN A 118 -12.90 -18.89 14.39
C ASN A 118 -12.36 -20.29 14.68
N ILE A 119 -11.71 -20.43 15.83
CA ILE A 119 -11.22 -21.69 16.39
C ILE A 119 -11.83 -21.87 17.78
N GLU A 120 -12.44 -23.01 18.01
CA GLU A 120 -12.92 -23.38 19.32
C GLU A 120 -11.77 -23.91 20.17
N VAL A 121 -11.48 -23.21 21.26
CA VAL A 121 -10.47 -23.58 22.24
C VAL A 121 -11.18 -23.94 23.54
N LYS A 122 -11.06 -25.19 23.96
CA LYS A 122 -11.59 -25.64 25.26
C LYS A 122 -10.60 -25.24 26.36
N LYS A 123 -11.04 -24.39 27.29
CA LYS A 123 -10.27 -24.06 28.49
C LYS A 123 -10.24 -25.25 29.46
N ASP A 124 -9.26 -25.26 30.35
CA ASP A 124 -9.08 -26.31 31.38
C ASP A 124 -10.27 -26.43 32.35
N ASN A 125 -11.06 -25.36 32.50
CA ASN A 125 -12.31 -25.35 33.29
C ASN A 125 -13.53 -25.89 32.52
N GLY A 126 -13.35 -26.40 31.29
CA GLY A 126 -14.41 -26.90 30.42
C GLY A 126 -15.18 -25.82 29.65
N GLU A 127 -14.88 -24.54 29.86
CA GLU A 127 -15.47 -23.42 29.13
C GLU A 127 -14.92 -23.35 27.70
N LEU A 128 -15.80 -23.10 26.74
CA LEU A 128 -15.45 -23.03 25.33
C LEU A 128 -15.16 -21.56 24.99
N LYS A 129 -13.90 -21.25 24.64
CA LYS A 129 -13.47 -19.93 24.17
C LYS A 129 -13.32 -19.97 22.65
N ILE A 130 -13.96 -19.04 21.94
CA ILE A 130 -13.68 -18.85 20.52
C ILE A 130 -12.46 -17.92 20.41
N HIS A 131 -11.40 -18.41 19.77
CA HIS A 131 -10.23 -17.65 19.40
C HIS A 131 -10.27 -17.35 17.89
N LYS A 132 -9.88 -16.14 17.49
CA LYS A 132 -9.77 -15.75 16.09
C LYS A 132 -8.32 -15.90 15.66
N GLU A 133 -8.03 -16.89 14.81
CA GLU A 133 -6.71 -17.00 14.18
C GLU A 133 -6.68 -16.11 12.94
N ILE A 134 -5.72 -15.19 12.87
CA ILE A 134 -5.44 -14.36 11.70
C ILE A 134 -4.77 -15.21 10.63
N ILE A 135 -5.37 -15.24 9.45
CA ILE A 135 -4.85 -15.98 8.28
C ILE A 135 -4.47 -15.05 7.11
N GLY A 136 -4.73 -13.76 7.24
CA GLY A 136 -4.29 -12.75 6.29
C GLY A 136 -4.40 -11.35 6.86
N VAL A 137 -3.53 -10.47 6.39
CA VAL A 137 -3.40 -9.08 6.82
C VAL A 137 -3.15 -8.20 5.60
N ALA A 138 -3.78 -7.04 5.55
CA ALA A 138 -3.40 -5.96 4.64
C ALA A 138 -3.18 -4.69 5.45
N ASP A 139 -2.01 -4.10 5.32
CA ASP A 139 -1.65 -2.80 5.89
C ASP A 139 -1.99 -1.70 4.89
N ILE A 140 -2.89 -0.80 5.30
CA ILE A 140 -3.44 0.24 4.44
C ILE A 140 -3.54 1.59 5.14
N ALA A 141 -3.49 2.65 4.35
CA ALA A 141 -3.75 4.00 4.80
C ALA A 141 -4.58 4.79 3.78
N VAL A 142 -5.41 5.72 4.25
CA VAL A 142 -6.04 6.73 3.37
C VAL A 142 -5.13 7.96 3.38
N ILE A 143 -4.41 8.16 2.27
CA ILE A 143 -3.39 9.18 2.14
C ILE A 143 -4.02 10.44 1.54
N PRO A 144 -4.15 11.55 2.30
CA PRO A 144 -4.62 12.82 1.76
C PRO A 144 -3.57 13.43 0.83
N LEU A 145 -4.03 14.06 -0.24
CA LEU A 145 -3.14 14.68 -1.22
C LEU A 145 -3.04 16.20 -1.00
N GLN A 146 -1.86 16.72 -1.31
CA GLN A 146 -1.56 18.14 -1.29
C GLN A 146 -1.21 18.63 -2.69
N ASP A 147 -1.45 19.91 -2.95
CA ASP A 147 -1.01 20.60 -4.16
C ASP A 147 0.48 20.98 -4.08
N GLU A 148 0.98 21.62 -5.14
CA GLU A 148 2.34 22.17 -5.27
C GLU A 148 2.70 23.23 -4.21
N HIS A 149 1.71 23.74 -3.47
CA HIS A 149 1.89 24.69 -2.37
C HIS A 149 1.71 24.03 -1.00
N ALA A 150 1.74 22.70 -0.94
CA ALA A 150 1.53 21.89 0.26
C ALA A 150 0.16 22.11 0.93
N LYS A 151 -0.87 22.53 0.17
CA LYS A 151 -2.25 22.67 0.66
C LYS A 151 -3.07 21.43 0.30
N PHE A 152 -3.91 20.97 1.23
CA PHE A 152 -4.81 19.86 0.97
C PHE A 152 -5.77 20.18 -0.17
N ASN A 153 -5.81 19.31 -1.18
CA ASN A 153 -6.60 19.50 -2.40
C ASN A 153 -7.96 18.78 -2.37
N LYS A 154 -8.36 18.27 -1.19
CA LYS A 154 -9.56 17.44 -0.96
C LYS A 154 -9.58 16.10 -1.71
N GLU A 155 -8.45 15.66 -2.25
CA GLU A 155 -8.31 14.33 -2.85
C GLU A 155 -7.53 13.41 -1.90
N CYS A 156 -7.75 12.11 -2.04
CA CYS A 156 -6.98 11.09 -1.33
C CYS A 156 -6.81 9.83 -2.20
N VAL A 157 -5.84 9.02 -1.84
CA VAL A 157 -5.65 7.66 -2.38
C VAL A 157 -5.65 6.64 -1.26
N LEU A 158 -6.00 5.40 -1.59
CA LEU A 158 -5.67 4.27 -0.74
C LEU A 158 -4.19 3.91 -0.97
N GLY A 159 -3.36 4.08 0.04
CA GLY A 159 -2.02 3.48 0.08
C GLY A 159 -2.13 2.04 0.58
N GLN A 160 -1.64 1.09 -0.22
CA GLN A 160 -1.47 -0.31 0.17
C GLN A 160 0.02 -0.57 0.40
N LEU A 161 0.38 -0.83 1.65
CA LEU A 161 1.78 -1.03 2.07
C LEU A 161 2.13 -2.52 1.95
N TYR A 162 1.52 -3.35 2.80
CA TYR A 162 1.78 -4.79 2.84
C TYR A 162 0.50 -5.61 2.69
N ILE A 163 0.60 -6.75 2.01
CA ILE A 163 -0.49 -7.73 2.00
C ILE A 163 0.06 -9.15 2.13
N ALA A 164 -0.36 -9.83 3.19
CA ALA A 164 0.08 -11.18 3.52
C ALA A 164 -1.11 -12.11 3.69
N THR A 165 -0.94 -13.36 3.28
CA THR A 165 -1.86 -14.44 3.64
C THR A 165 -1.06 -15.67 4.01
N LYS A 166 -1.41 -16.29 5.13
CA LYS A 166 -0.67 -17.37 5.76
C LYS A 166 -0.39 -18.51 4.78
N THR A 167 0.89 -18.83 4.66
CA THR A 167 1.37 -20.00 3.91
C THR A 167 1.54 -21.22 4.79
N SER A 168 1.33 -22.39 4.20
CA SER A 168 1.62 -23.66 4.86
C SER A 168 2.07 -24.69 3.81
N LYS A 169 2.99 -25.57 4.22
CA LYS A 169 3.35 -26.76 3.44
C LYS A 169 2.19 -27.73 3.32
N ASN A 170 1.24 -27.70 4.27
CA ASN A 170 -0.01 -28.43 4.16
C ASN A 170 -0.92 -27.69 3.15
N PRO A 171 -1.25 -28.27 1.98
CA PRO A 171 -2.08 -27.60 1.00
C PRO A 171 -3.48 -27.25 1.52
N LYS A 172 -3.99 -27.89 2.58
CA LYS A 172 -5.29 -27.54 3.17
C LYS A 172 -5.25 -26.25 3.99
N GLU A 173 -4.06 -25.88 4.47
CA GLU A 173 -3.79 -24.70 5.32
C GLU A 173 -3.04 -23.60 4.56
N ASN A 174 -2.71 -23.82 3.28
CA ASN A 174 -2.16 -22.78 2.43
C ASN A 174 -3.29 -21.84 2.01
N TYR A 175 -3.38 -20.67 2.62
CA TYR A 175 -4.51 -19.78 2.41
C TYR A 175 -4.37 -18.87 1.18
N ARG A 176 -3.15 -18.71 0.62
CA ARG A 176 -2.90 -17.96 -0.62
C ARG A 176 -3.77 -18.44 -1.79
N GLN A 177 -3.99 -19.74 -1.88
CA GLN A 177 -4.74 -20.35 -2.98
C GLN A 177 -6.25 -20.01 -2.98
N TYR A 178 -6.82 -19.58 -1.86
CA TYR A 178 -8.24 -19.21 -1.75
C TYR A 178 -8.49 -17.78 -2.26
N GLY A 179 -7.44 -16.98 -2.48
CA GLY A 179 -7.56 -15.63 -3.00
C GLY A 179 -7.92 -14.57 -1.96
N PHE A 180 -7.58 -14.79 -0.69
CA PHE A 180 -7.88 -13.85 0.40
C PHE A 180 -7.18 -12.51 0.28
N GLY A 181 -6.02 -12.42 -0.36
CA GLY A 181 -5.40 -11.13 -0.67
C GLY A 181 -6.35 -10.23 -1.48
N ARG A 182 -7.11 -10.79 -2.43
CA ARG A 182 -8.13 -10.02 -3.15
C ARG A 182 -9.30 -9.61 -2.25
N GLU A 183 -9.71 -10.47 -1.32
CA GLU A 183 -10.80 -10.14 -0.40
C GLU A 183 -10.41 -9.01 0.56
N LEU A 184 -9.15 -9.00 1.00
CA LEU A 184 -8.55 -7.89 1.73
C LEU A 184 -8.52 -6.62 0.86
N MET A 185 -8.07 -6.68 -0.39
CA MET A 185 -8.09 -5.52 -1.31
C MET A 185 -9.50 -4.94 -1.53
N ILE A 186 -10.50 -5.80 -1.76
CA ILE A 186 -11.91 -5.35 -1.88
C ILE A 186 -12.34 -4.64 -0.60
N SER A 187 -11.98 -5.18 0.56
CA SER A 187 -12.29 -4.56 1.86
C SER A 187 -11.54 -3.25 2.07
N GLY A 188 -10.30 -3.15 1.57
CA GLY A 188 -9.52 -1.91 1.55
C GLY A 188 -10.19 -0.81 0.73
N TYR A 189 -10.75 -1.15 -0.43
CA TYR A 189 -11.50 -0.20 -1.25
C TYR A 189 -12.78 0.27 -0.57
N GLU A 190 -13.51 -0.64 0.07
CA GLU A 190 -14.70 -0.32 0.85
C GLU A 190 -14.34 0.58 2.04
N TYR A 191 -13.28 0.25 2.78
CA TYR A 191 -12.76 1.05 3.89
C TYR A 191 -12.36 2.46 3.41
N ALA A 192 -11.51 2.56 2.39
CA ALA A 192 -11.03 3.83 1.88
C ALA A 192 -12.16 4.71 1.35
N LYS A 193 -13.19 4.12 0.70
CA LYS A 193 -14.37 4.85 0.24
C LYS A 193 -15.13 5.45 1.43
N ASN A 194 -15.33 4.68 2.49
CA ASN A 194 -16.06 5.13 3.68
C ASN A 194 -15.28 6.20 4.44
N GLU A 195 -13.97 6.02 4.59
CA GLU A 195 -13.07 7.00 5.24
C GLU A 195 -12.93 8.29 4.45
N ALA A 196 -12.78 8.21 3.12
CA ALA A 196 -12.77 9.39 2.27
C ALA A 196 -14.08 10.18 2.42
N HIS A 197 -15.22 9.47 2.41
CA HIS A 197 -16.52 10.09 2.61
C HIS A 197 -16.67 10.74 4.00
N SER A 198 -16.27 10.06 5.07
CA SER A 198 -16.36 10.59 6.44
C SER A 198 -15.51 11.85 6.62
N ARG A 199 -14.39 11.94 5.90
CA ARG A 199 -13.46 13.08 5.90
C ARG A 199 -13.75 14.15 4.84
N CYS A 200 -14.85 14.02 4.09
CA CYS A 200 -15.19 14.92 2.98
C CYS A 200 -14.08 15.03 1.90
N LEU A 201 -13.38 13.93 1.64
CA LEU A 201 -12.35 13.79 0.62
C LEU A 201 -12.86 12.98 -0.57
N GLN A 202 -12.25 13.20 -1.73
CA GLN A 202 -12.47 12.42 -2.94
C GLN A 202 -11.41 11.33 -3.07
N LEU A 203 -11.82 10.06 -3.00
CA LEU A 203 -10.94 8.93 -3.30
C LEU A 203 -10.71 8.84 -4.82
N ILE A 204 -9.49 9.16 -5.28
CA ILE A 204 -9.15 9.22 -6.70
C ILE A 204 -8.46 7.96 -7.24
N GLY A 205 -8.04 7.06 -6.36
CA GLY A 205 -7.35 5.83 -6.76
C GLY A 205 -6.78 5.05 -5.59
N ALA A 206 -6.04 4.01 -5.92
CA ALA A 206 -5.23 3.23 -5.01
C ALA A 206 -3.81 3.07 -5.56
N VAL A 207 -2.84 3.04 -4.66
CA VAL A 207 -1.40 3.05 -4.98
C VAL A 207 -0.64 2.19 -4.00
N GLY A 208 0.50 1.67 -4.45
CA GLY A 208 1.41 0.94 -3.59
C GLY A 208 2.71 0.62 -4.30
N GLU A 209 3.69 0.31 -3.48
CA GLU A 209 5.03 -0.07 -3.90
C GLU A 209 5.04 -1.56 -4.23
N CYS A 210 5.70 -1.89 -5.32
CA CYS A 210 5.68 -3.21 -5.90
C CYS A 210 7.10 -3.67 -6.15
N THR A 211 7.51 -4.64 -5.35
CA THR A 211 8.67 -5.47 -5.66
C THR A 211 8.41 -6.31 -6.91
N TYR A 212 9.47 -6.80 -7.56
CA TYR A 212 9.33 -7.63 -8.76
C TYR A 212 8.51 -8.92 -8.52
N THR A 213 8.63 -9.51 -7.33
CA THR A 213 7.92 -10.74 -6.94
C THR A 213 6.42 -10.53 -6.76
N SER A 214 5.99 -9.30 -6.44
CA SER A 214 4.60 -8.95 -6.18
C SER A 214 3.85 -8.40 -7.41
N ARG A 215 4.56 -8.00 -8.49
CA ARG A 215 3.99 -7.48 -9.75
C ARG A 215 2.80 -8.28 -10.26
N ALA A 216 2.95 -9.61 -10.35
CA ALA A 216 1.93 -10.49 -10.90
C ALA A 216 0.65 -10.55 -10.04
N PHE A 217 0.74 -10.25 -8.74
CA PHE A 217 -0.42 -10.10 -7.86
C PHE A 217 -1.13 -8.78 -8.17
N TRP A 218 -0.40 -7.66 -8.17
CA TRP A 218 -0.94 -6.32 -8.41
C TRP A 218 -1.63 -6.20 -9.77
N GLU A 219 -1.02 -6.74 -10.84
CA GLU A 219 -1.64 -6.75 -12.17
C GLU A 219 -2.96 -7.55 -12.20
N LYS A 220 -3.07 -8.64 -11.42
CA LYS A 220 -4.32 -9.44 -11.32
C LYS A 220 -5.44 -8.72 -10.58
N VAL A 221 -5.09 -7.80 -9.68
CA VAL A 221 -6.04 -6.90 -9.03
C VAL A 221 -6.27 -5.62 -9.84
N GLY A 222 -5.74 -5.53 -11.06
CA GLY A 222 -6.03 -4.46 -12.02
C GLY A 222 -5.11 -3.26 -11.91
N TRP A 223 -4.10 -3.30 -11.03
CA TRP A 223 -3.13 -2.24 -10.88
C TRP A 223 -2.13 -2.26 -12.02
N LYS A 224 -1.57 -1.09 -12.32
CA LYS A 224 -0.75 -0.89 -13.50
C LYS A 224 0.51 -0.11 -13.18
N ARG A 225 1.56 -0.36 -13.95
CA ARG A 225 2.78 0.46 -13.94
C ARG A 225 2.57 1.72 -14.76
N ILE A 226 3.38 2.73 -14.48
CA ILE A 226 3.33 4.03 -15.14
C ILE A 226 4.42 4.09 -16.21
N TYR A 227 4.02 4.39 -17.44
CA TYR A 227 4.90 4.53 -18.57
C TYR A 227 4.77 5.93 -19.19
N VAL A 228 5.91 6.46 -19.64
CA VAL A 228 6.02 7.80 -20.24
C VAL A 228 6.56 7.74 -21.66
N GLN A 229 6.16 8.73 -22.44
CA GLN A 229 6.67 9.00 -23.78
C GLN A 229 6.67 10.51 -24.03
N LYS A 230 7.64 11.04 -24.80
CA LYS A 230 7.66 12.48 -25.15
C LYS A 230 6.39 12.86 -25.91
N ASN A 231 5.83 14.04 -25.62
CA ASN A 231 4.56 14.50 -26.22
C ASN A 231 4.50 14.45 -27.76
N ASN A 232 5.64 14.68 -28.42
CA ASN A 232 5.75 14.71 -29.88
C ASN A 232 6.22 13.37 -30.49
N ASP A 233 6.49 12.36 -29.66
CA ASP A 233 6.89 11.05 -30.15
C ASP A 233 5.64 10.22 -30.44
N GLN A 234 5.54 9.74 -31.70
CA GLN A 234 4.47 8.88 -32.17
C GLN A 234 4.91 7.41 -32.27
N SER A 235 6.12 7.09 -31.82
CA SER A 235 6.60 5.72 -31.76
C SER A 235 5.75 4.89 -30.79
N LYS A 236 5.90 3.57 -30.83
CA LYS A 236 5.34 2.68 -29.80
C LYS A 236 6.32 2.46 -28.64
N ASN A 237 7.34 3.31 -28.50
CA ASN A 237 8.37 3.17 -27.49
C ASN A 237 7.95 3.92 -26.22
N TRP A 238 7.76 3.16 -25.15
CA TRP A 238 7.37 3.66 -23.85
C TRP A 238 8.46 3.33 -22.84
N LYS A 239 8.70 4.22 -21.88
CA LYS A 239 9.65 3.99 -20.80
C LYS A 239 8.94 3.95 -19.46
N GLU A 240 9.22 2.97 -18.64
CA GLU A 240 8.69 2.94 -17.27
C GLU A 240 9.29 4.10 -16.46
N ILE A 241 8.46 4.80 -15.68
CA ILE A 241 8.96 5.82 -14.76
C ILE A 241 9.75 5.16 -13.63
N GLN A 242 10.88 5.73 -13.27
CA GLN A 242 11.68 5.27 -12.15
C GLN A 242 11.10 5.86 -10.85
N TYR A 243 10.60 4.99 -9.99
CA TYR A 243 10.24 5.31 -8.62
C TYR A 243 11.36 4.83 -7.69
N ILE A 244 11.74 5.69 -6.75
CA ILE A 244 12.76 5.38 -5.75
C ILE A 244 12.10 5.66 -4.41
N GLN A 245 12.04 4.64 -3.57
CA GLN A 245 11.61 4.78 -2.20
C GLN A 245 12.74 5.44 -1.40
N PRO A 246 12.51 6.63 -0.80
CA PRO A 246 13.51 7.26 0.05
C PRO A 246 13.78 6.41 1.30
N PRO A 247 14.81 6.76 2.08
CA PRO A 247 15.08 6.14 3.37
C PRO A 247 13.85 6.12 4.28
N LEU A 248 13.59 4.97 4.91
CA LEU A 248 12.47 4.79 5.84
C LEU A 248 12.84 5.11 7.30
N ALA A 249 14.11 4.96 7.67
CA ALA A 249 14.58 5.19 9.04
C ALA A 249 15.66 6.28 9.12
N PHE A 250 15.48 7.16 10.10
CA PHE A 250 16.35 8.28 10.38
C PHE A 250 16.62 8.36 11.88
N ASN A 251 17.85 8.72 12.23
CA ASN A 251 18.18 9.09 13.59
C ASN A 251 17.51 10.44 13.91
N ILE A 252 16.57 10.46 14.83
CA ILE A 252 15.79 11.66 15.18
C ILE A 252 16.68 12.80 15.73
N ASP A 253 17.78 12.48 16.41
CA ASP A 253 18.67 13.48 17.00
C ASP A 253 19.56 14.18 15.96
N THR A 254 19.98 13.45 14.92
CA THR A 254 20.95 13.94 13.91
C THR A 254 20.33 14.25 12.56
N GLY A 255 19.18 13.64 12.25
CA GLY A 255 18.48 13.71 10.96
C GLY A 255 19.17 12.90 9.88
N GLU A 256 20.16 12.08 10.25
CA GLU A 256 20.93 11.24 9.34
C GLU A 256 20.23 9.91 9.11
N ILE A 257 20.41 9.37 7.90
CA ILE A 257 19.86 8.06 7.50
C ILE A 257 20.48 6.98 8.39
N GLU A 258 19.66 6.09 8.94
CA GLU A 258 20.17 4.96 9.72
C GLU A 258 20.90 3.95 8.83
N GLU A 259 21.90 3.26 9.39
CA GLU A 259 22.66 2.24 8.65
C GLU A 259 21.72 1.18 8.06
N GLY A 260 21.86 0.92 6.75
CA GLY A 260 21.03 -0.05 6.02
C GLY A 260 19.67 0.47 5.55
N SER A 261 19.29 1.72 5.86
CA SER A 261 18.01 2.31 5.43
C SER A 261 18.16 3.22 4.20
N GLY A 262 19.00 2.85 3.25
CA GLY A 262 19.24 3.64 2.04
C GLY A 262 18.04 3.69 1.08
N ASP A 263 18.22 4.42 -0.02
CA ASP A 263 17.23 4.49 -1.09
C ASP A 263 16.98 3.11 -1.71
N GLU A 264 15.71 2.75 -1.93
CA GLU A 264 15.34 1.46 -2.54
C GLU A 264 14.56 1.69 -3.85
N PRO A 265 15.13 1.28 -4.99
CA PRO A 265 14.40 1.23 -6.25
C PRO A 265 13.19 0.30 -6.23
N GLU A 266 12.00 0.84 -6.53
CA GLU A 266 10.75 0.07 -6.49
C GLU A 266 9.88 0.37 -7.73
N HIS A 267 8.93 -0.51 -8.03
CA HIS A 267 7.90 -0.20 -9.02
C HIS A 267 6.71 0.49 -8.34
N LEU A 268 6.26 1.61 -8.89
CA LEU A 268 5.02 2.23 -8.45
C LEU A 268 3.84 1.65 -9.23
N MET A 269 2.92 0.99 -8.51
CA MET A 269 1.69 0.44 -9.07
C MET A 269 0.50 1.32 -8.71
N VAL A 270 -0.35 1.60 -9.70
CA VAL A 270 -1.47 2.54 -9.57
C VAL A 270 -2.75 1.99 -10.19
N GLU A 271 -3.87 2.19 -9.50
CA GLU A 271 -5.22 2.13 -10.07
C GLU A 271 -5.93 3.47 -9.85
N LEU A 272 -6.14 4.25 -10.91
CA LEU A 272 -6.88 5.51 -10.83
C LEU A 272 -8.36 5.31 -11.11
N PHE A 273 -9.21 5.79 -10.21
CA PHE A 273 -10.64 5.63 -10.31
C PHE A 273 -11.26 6.68 -11.26
N GLY A 274 -12.23 6.22 -12.06
CA GLY A 274 -13.01 7.06 -12.97
C GLY A 274 -12.68 6.80 -14.44
N LYS A 275 -13.70 6.89 -15.30
CA LYS A 275 -13.60 6.46 -16.72
C LYS A 275 -12.60 7.25 -17.57
N ASP A 276 -12.30 8.49 -17.17
CA ASP A 276 -11.40 9.39 -17.88
C ASP A 276 -10.16 9.74 -17.04
N SER A 277 -9.86 8.96 -15.99
CA SER A 277 -8.66 9.19 -15.15
C SER A 277 -7.37 9.24 -16.00
N ASN A 278 -7.25 8.34 -16.97
CA ASN A 278 -6.12 8.26 -17.92
C ASN A 278 -6.13 9.35 -19.01
N LYS A 279 -7.21 10.13 -19.12
CA LYS A 279 -7.35 11.26 -20.07
C LYS A 279 -7.32 12.61 -19.36
N ASN A 280 -7.02 12.62 -18.08
CA ASN A 280 -6.99 13.84 -17.30
C ASN A 280 -5.81 14.71 -17.78
N PRO A 281 -6.05 15.97 -18.23
CA PRO A 281 -4.96 16.85 -18.68
C PRO A 281 -3.97 17.20 -17.57
N LYS A 282 -4.33 16.98 -16.30
CA LYS A 282 -3.49 17.18 -15.10
C LYS A 282 -2.96 15.86 -14.53
N ILE A 283 -2.88 14.79 -15.32
CA ILE A 283 -2.46 13.47 -14.82
C ILE A 283 -1.05 13.49 -14.23
N ASN A 284 -0.13 14.24 -14.83
CA ASN A 284 1.25 14.36 -14.35
C ASN A 284 1.29 15.05 -12.97
N GLU A 285 0.53 16.15 -12.79
CA GLU A 285 0.36 16.85 -11.51
C GLU A 285 -0.22 15.91 -10.44
N LYS A 286 -1.25 15.13 -10.82
CA LYS A 286 -1.85 14.14 -9.90
C LYS A 286 -0.85 13.07 -9.46
N LEU A 287 -0.03 12.55 -10.38
CA LEU A 287 0.99 11.56 -10.03
C LEU A 287 2.06 12.12 -9.09
N ILE A 288 2.48 13.36 -9.31
CA ILE A 288 3.42 14.05 -8.41
C ILE A 288 2.81 14.21 -7.01
N ASN A 289 1.54 14.64 -6.93
CA ASN A 289 0.85 14.79 -5.64
C ASN A 289 0.68 13.45 -4.92
N ILE A 290 0.41 12.37 -5.66
CA ILE A 290 0.34 11.01 -5.14
C ILE A 290 1.69 10.58 -4.56
N VAL A 291 2.79 10.71 -5.32
CA VAL A 291 4.13 10.31 -4.86
C VAL A 291 4.57 11.14 -3.66
N ASN A 292 4.32 12.45 -3.68
CA ASN A 292 4.55 13.30 -2.51
C ASN A 292 3.73 12.82 -1.29
N GLY A 293 2.49 12.40 -1.50
CA GLY A 293 1.65 11.81 -0.47
C GLY A 293 2.22 10.52 0.12
N ILE A 294 2.73 9.62 -0.72
CA ILE A 294 3.41 8.38 -0.29
C ILE A 294 4.68 8.71 0.49
N TYR A 295 5.52 9.61 0.00
CA TYR A 295 6.72 10.00 0.75
C TYR A 295 6.36 10.60 2.10
N LYS A 296 5.33 11.45 2.16
CA LYS A 296 4.84 11.97 3.44
C LYS A 296 4.23 10.89 4.32
N SER A 297 3.72 9.80 3.75
CA SER A 297 3.19 8.68 4.51
C SER A 297 4.29 7.81 5.12
N SER A 298 5.39 7.64 4.41
CA SER A 298 6.34 6.57 4.73
C SER A 298 7.72 7.09 5.16
N ASN A 299 8.10 8.29 4.71
CA ASN A 299 9.47 8.78 4.82
C ASN A 299 9.60 10.04 5.66
N TYR A 300 8.57 10.89 5.73
CA TYR A 300 8.67 12.13 6.51
C TYR A 300 8.36 11.89 7.98
N ILE A 301 9.23 12.42 8.84
CA ILE A 301 8.99 12.56 10.28
C ILE A 301 8.42 13.97 10.52
N PRO A 302 7.31 14.13 11.26
CA PRO A 302 6.72 15.44 11.53
C PRO A 302 7.68 16.32 12.35
N PRO A 303 7.73 17.65 12.14
CA PRO A 303 8.57 18.57 12.92
C PRO A 303 8.38 18.46 14.44
N GLU A 304 7.17 18.11 14.87
CA GLU A 304 6.76 17.85 16.25
C GLU A 304 7.65 16.79 16.91
N ALA A 305 7.99 15.72 16.18
CA ALA A 305 8.85 14.63 16.68
C ALA A 305 10.31 15.06 16.84
N PHE A 306 10.73 16.14 16.18
CA PHE A 306 12.03 16.79 16.40
C PHE A 306 11.96 17.85 17.52
N GLY A 307 10.82 18.00 18.20
CA GLY A 307 10.63 19.03 19.22
C GLY A 307 10.61 20.46 18.68
N LEU A 308 10.39 20.63 17.37
CA LEU A 308 10.32 21.92 16.67
C LEU A 308 8.98 22.65 16.84
N VAL A 309 8.00 22.01 17.48
CA VAL A 309 6.69 22.59 17.73
C VAL A 309 6.50 22.80 19.24
N SER A 310 5.97 23.95 19.65
CA SER A 310 5.61 24.24 21.04
C SER A 310 4.31 23.53 21.45
N GLU A 311 4.01 23.52 22.75
CA GLU A 311 2.78 22.87 23.28
C GLU A 311 1.48 23.43 22.68
N ASP A 312 1.52 24.65 22.14
CA ASP A 312 0.41 25.33 21.46
C ASP A 312 0.38 25.10 19.93
N GLY A 313 1.19 24.19 19.40
CA GLY A 313 1.18 23.80 17.99
C GLY A 313 1.91 24.77 17.05
N GLN A 314 2.62 25.78 17.58
CA GLN A 314 3.40 26.70 16.74
C GLN A 314 4.82 26.16 16.49
N LEU A 315 5.31 26.33 15.26
CA LEU A 315 6.73 26.14 14.96
C LEU A 315 7.56 27.08 15.85
N LYS A 316 8.46 26.52 16.64
CA LYS A 316 9.42 27.26 17.46
C LYS A 316 10.25 28.13 16.53
N SER A 317 9.91 29.41 16.48
CA SER A 317 10.68 30.38 15.72
C SER A 317 12.01 30.64 16.42
N LEU A 318 13.05 30.93 15.64
CA LEU A 318 14.35 31.41 16.14
C LEU A 318 14.24 32.64 17.08
N ASN A 319 13.09 33.32 17.08
CA ASN A 319 12.86 34.56 17.82
C ASN A 319 12.21 34.37 19.20
N GLN A 320 11.81 33.16 19.59
CA GLN A 320 11.29 32.89 20.94
C GLN A 320 12.44 32.38 21.81
N ASN A 321 12.65 32.98 22.99
CA ASN A 321 13.77 32.87 23.93
C ASN A 321 14.16 31.44 24.43
N ALA A 322 13.75 30.36 23.77
CA ALA A 322 14.30 29.03 23.95
C ALA A 322 15.67 28.96 23.25
N ASN A 323 16.73 28.83 24.05
CA ASN A 323 18.13 28.60 23.70
C ASN A 323 18.39 28.49 22.18
N LEU A 324 18.76 29.62 21.55
CA LEU A 324 18.87 29.79 20.09
C LEU A 324 19.67 28.65 19.43
N GLU A 325 20.73 28.18 20.10
CA GLU A 325 21.59 27.09 19.67
C GLU A 325 20.85 25.74 19.54
N ILE A 326 19.92 25.46 20.45
CA ILE A 326 19.08 24.25 20.39
C ILE A 326 18.12 24.35 19.20
N THR A 327 17.47 25.49 19.03
CA THR A 327 16.52 25.70 17.93
C THR A 327 17.21 25.61 16.56
N GLU A 328 18.40 26.21 16.41
CA GLU A 328 19.23 26.09 15.20
C GLU A 328 19.65 24.65 14.93
N LYS A 329 20.05 23.90 15.97
CA LYS A 329 20.38 22.48 15.83
C LYS A 329 19.19 21.67 15.34
N LEU A 330 18.01 21.85 15.93
CA LEU A 330 16.79 21.13 15.54
C LEU A 330 16.37 21.46 14.10
N ILE A 331 16.44 22.73 13.70
CA ILE A 331 16.17 23.15 12.31
C ILE A 331 17.14 22.48 11.33
N LYS A 332 18.44 22.45 11.68
CA LYS A 332 19.46 21.81 10.85
C LYS A 332 19.24 20.30 10.74
N THR A 333 18.87 19.65 11.84
CA THR A 333 18.51 18.22 11.89
C THR A 333 17.31 17.93 10.96
N TYR A 334 16.23 18.68 11.08
CA TYR A 334 15.05 18.52 10.23
C TYR A 334 15.38 18.80 8.75
N LYS A 335 16.20 19.82 8.48
CA LYS A 335 16.64 20.14 7.12
C LYS A 335 17.38 18.97 6.48
N ARG A 336 18.32 18.34 7.18
CA ARG A 336 19.06 17.15 6.70
C ARG A 336 18.12 16.01 6.32
N HIS A 337 17.14 15.75 7.18
CA HIS A 337 16.11 14.75 6.92
C HIS A 337 15.34 15.05 5.61
N THR A 338 14.86 16.29 5.43
CA THR A 338 14.14 16.67 4.21
C THR A 338 15.03 16.70 2.95
N GLU A 339 16.31 17.05 3.09
CA GLU A 339 17.30 17.06 1.99
C GLU A 339 17.56 15.65 1.45
N ALA A 340 17.35 14.60 2.25
CA ALA A 340 17.42 13.21 1.79
C ALA A 340 16.20 12.79 0.96
N ILE A 341 15.05 13.47 1.06
CA ILE A 341 13.79 13.05 0.42
C ILE A 341 13.47 13.89 -0.83
N ILE A 342 13.67 15.21 -0.76
CA ILE A 342 13.31 16.17 -1.81
C ILE A 342 13.87 15.80 -3.20
N PRO A 343 15.14 15.36 -3.35
CA PRO A 343 15.68 15.02 -4.67
C PRO A 343 14.92 13.91 -5.39
N HIS A 344 14.36 12.94 -4.66
CA HIS A 344 13.59 11.84 -5.25
C HIS A 344 12.29 12.34 -5.88
N LEU A 345 11.57 13.22 -5.17
CA LEU A 345 10.33 13.82 -5.69
C LEU A 345 10.62 14.72 -6.90
N GLN A 346 11.73 15.47 -6.87
CA GLN A 346 12.17 16.28 -8.00
C GLN A 346 12.48 15.41 -9.22
N ASN A 347 13.25 14.33 -9.05
CA ASN A 347 13.56 13.38 -10.12
C ASN A 347 12.29 12.75 -10.71
N PHE A 348 11.35 12.32 -9.87
CA PHE A 348 10.07 11.78 -10.34
C PHE A 348 9.27 12.82 -11.14
N SER A 349 9.22 14.06 -10.65
CA SER A 349 8.54 15.18 -11.33
C SER A 349 9.18 15.54 -12.67
N GLU A 350 10.51 15.48 -12.76
CA GLU A 350 11.25 15.74 -14.00
C GLU A 350 10.98 14.69 -15.07
N GLN A 351 10.87 13.41 -14.69
CA GLN A 351 10.51 12.33 -15.62
C GLN A 351 9.11 12.49 -16.22
N LEU A 352 8.21 13.22 -15.56
CA LEU A 352 6.86 13.52 -16.03
C LEU A 352 6.76 14.84 -16.83
N ARG A 353 7.80 15.67 -16.82
CA ARG A 353 7.73 16.99 -17.47
C ARG A 353 7.61 16.84 -18.98
N ASP A 354 6.55 17.42 -19.55
CA ASP A 354 6.25 17.39 -20.99
C ASP A 354 6.15 15.98 -21.60
N MET A 355 5.70 15.01 -20.79
CA MET A 355 5.48 13.62 -21.20
C MET A 355 4.00 13.24 -21.27
N ASN A 356 3.67 12.38 -22.23
CA ASN A 356 2.45 11.59 -22.28
C ASN A 356 2.59 10.43 -21.29
N VAL A 357 1.53 10.17 -20.53
CA VAL A 357 1.49 9.09 -19.53
C VAL A 357 0.51 8.00 -19.95
N ARG A 358 0.90 6.74 -19.75
CA ARG A 358 0.00 5.58 -19.83
C ARG A 358 0.18 4.69 -18.62
N PHE A 359 -0.92 4.04 -18.23
CA PHE A 359 -0.96 3.02 -17.20
C PHE A 359 -1.15 1.68 -17.89
N LEU A 360 -0.15 0.81 -17.79
CA LEU A 360 -0.12 -0.45 -18.55
C LEU A 360 0.16 -1.65 -17.65
N THR A 361 -0.56 -2.73 -17.92
CA THR A 361 -0.19 -4.09 -17.49
C THR A 361 0.71 -4.76 -18.53
N LYS A 362 1.44 -5.82 -18.14
CA LYS A 362 2.19 -6.64 -19.09
C LYS A 362 1.33 -7.19 -20.24
N ALA A 363 0.11 -7.64 -19.93
CA ALA A 363 -0.82 -8.17 -20.94
C ALA A 363 -1.24 -7.11 -21.97
N GLU A 364 -1.42 -5.85 -21.55
CA GLU A 364 -1.76 -4.74 -22.46
C GLU A 364 -0.58 -4.38 -23.37
N ILE A 365 0.64 -4.37 -22.83
CA ILE A 365 1.88 -4.15 -23.59
C ILE A 365 2.00 -5.18 -24.72
N GLU A 366 1.80 -6.46 -24.39
CA GLU A 366 1.86 -7.57 -25.34
C GLU A 366 0.73 -7.48 -26.39
N ALA A 367 -0.50 -7.22 -25.97
CA ALA A 367 -1.66 -7.14 -26.86
C ALA A 367 -1.55 -6.00 -27.88
N GLU A 368 -1.02 -4.84 -27.46
CA GLU A 368 -0.85 -3.66 -28.31
C GLU A 368 0.45 -3.67 -29.11
N LYS A 369 1.34 -4.66 -28.86
CA LYS A 369 2.68 -4.77 -29.43
C LYS A 369 3.48 -3.48 -29.18
N LEU A 370 3.45 -2.99 -27.94
CA LEU A 370 4.26 -1.85 -27.52
C LEU A 370 5.71 -2.31 -27.29
N VAL A 371 6.65 -1.41 -27.52
CA VAL A 371 8.05 -1.62 -27.14
C VAL A 371 8.24 -0.85 -25.85
N VAL A 372 8.56 -1.56 -24.77
CA VAL A 372 8.75 -0.95 -23.46
C VAL A 372 10.20 -1.09 -23.01
N GLU A 373 10.74 0.00 -22.47
CA GLU A 373 11.93 -0.01 -21.63
C GLU A 373 11.44 -0.10 -20.18
N ASP A 374 11.31 -1.33 -19.68
CA ASP A 374 11.01 -1.57 -18.26
C ASP A 374 12.18 -1.07 -17.41
N TYR A 375 11.87 -0.46 -16.26
CA TYR A 375 12.87 -0.17 -15.25
C TYR A 375 13.27 -1.51 -14.61
N ILE A 376 14.57 -1.77 -14.47
CA ILE A 376 15.08 -2.99 -13.81
C ILE A 376 15.64 -2.54 -12.47
N THR A 377 15.09 -3.05 -11.37
CA THR A 377 15.62 -2.77 -10.03
C THR A 377 16.90 -3.57 -9.77
N PRO A 378 17.77 -3.16 -8.82
CA PRO A 378 18.95 -3.95 -8.44
C PRO A 378 18.60 -5.39 -8.01
N ALA A 379 17.51 -5.56 -7.25
CA ALA A 379 17.01 -6.87 -6.85
C ALA A 379 16.64 -7.75 -8.07
N GLU A 380 16.00 -7.18 -9.10
CA GLU A 380 15.73 -7.90 -10.34
C GLU A 380 17.03 -8.25 -11.09
N ALA A 381 18.01 -7.36 -11.10
CA ALA A 381 19.28 -7.59 -11.80
C ALA A 381 20.10 -8.72 -11.16
N ASP A 382 20.12 -8.82 -9.82
CA ASP A 382 20.82 -9.88 -9.10
C ASP A 382 20.18 -11.26 -9.35
N ASP A 383 18.84 -11.32 -9.39
CA ASP A 383 18.09 -12.52 -9.75
C ASP A 383 18.30 -12.95 -11.21
N ILE A 384 18.36 -12.00 -12.14
CA ILE A 384 18.60 -12.27 -13.57
C ILE A 384 20.02 -12.79 -13.81
N THR A 385 21.00 -12.34 -13.02
CA THR A 385 22.43 -12.64 -13.24
C THR A 385 22.96 -13.86 -12.49
N GLY A 386 22.20 -14.42 -11.55
CA GLY A 386 22.39 -15.77 -11.03
C GLY A 386 23.76 -16.04 -10.40
N LYS A 387 23.93 -15.63 -9.14
CA LYS A 387 24.81 -16.35 -8.21
C LYS A 387 23.96 -17.28 -7.35
N ASP A 388 24.01 -18.57 -7.67
CA ASP A 388 23.57 -19.73 -6.87
C ASP A 388 22.88 -19.41 -5.52
N SER A 389 21.55 -19.26 -5.54
CA SER A 389 20.73 -19.72 -4.42
C SER A 389 19.70 -20.71 -4.95
N ASN A 390 20.06 -21.99 -4.87
CA ASN A 390 19.12 -23.09 -4.92
C ASN A 390 18.03 -22.90 -3.84
N ASN A 391 16.92 -22.21 -4.17
CA ASN A 391 15.61 -22.39 -3.51
C ASN A 391 14.41 -21.64 -4.12
N ASP A 392 14.51 -21.00 -5.29
CA ASP A 392 13.43 -20.13 -5.80
C ASP A 392 12.48 -20.78 -6.81
N THR A 393 11.70 -21.74 -6.35
CA THR A 393 10.41 -22.09 -6.99
C THR A 393 9.19 -21.82 -6.08
N ASN A 394 9.39 -21.21 -4.91
CA ASN A 394 8.32 -20.93 -3.95
C ASN A 394 8.26 -19.48 -3.42
N ARG A 395 9.09 -18.57 -3.93
CA ARG A 395 9.06 -17.14 -3.57
C ARG A 395 8.46 -16.32 -4.71
N SER A 396 7.14 -16.32 -4.82
CA SER A 396 6.40 -15.29 -5.55
C SER A 396 4.97 -15.23 -5.01
N ILE A 397 4.48 -14.01 -4.79
CA ILE A 397 3.29 -13.62 -4.00
C ILE A 397 3.54 -13.68 -2.51
#